data_AF-A0A847A1Y4-F1
#
_entry.id   AF-A0A847A1Y4-F1
#
_cell.length_a   1.000
_cell.length_b   1.000
_cell.length_c   1.000
_cell.angle_alpha   90.00
_cell.angle_beta   90.00
_cell.angle_gamma   90.00
#
_symmetry.space_group_name_H-M   'P 1'
#
loop_
_entity.id
_entity.type
_entity.pdbx_description
1 polymer ?
#
loop_
_entity_poly.entity_id
_entity_poly.type
_entity_poly.pdbx_seq_one_letter_code
_entity_poly.pdbx_strand_id
1 'polypeptide(L)'
;MQKRVSLRGSIVTFIAASACALLFTGCQGAGPSAGPAGGEPEGAGSESAAAEQQVPAEETASGRYTATLSAGDREFTFAPSTCIINDEDVVVSGPGADDATGEPAFLSIDLYTATEPYQGEVRVDLGTDQEFESSDDLIVAFIGSEHGSQYVRASNDSMVLTVGEFRDGNAGTLGSGRVIFNCAAR
;
A
#
# COMPACT_ATOMS: atom_id res chain seq x y z
N MET A 1 -1.22 34.28 44.25
CA MET A 1 -2.25 33.46 44.93
C MET A 1 -2.29 32.09 44.26
N GLN A 2 -1.91 31.05 44.98
CA GLN A 2 -1.86 29.66 44.50
C GLN A 2 -3.26 29.03 44.54
N LYS A 3 -3.60 28.23 43.52
CA LYS A 3 -4.53 27.11 43.70
C LYS A 3 -4.04 25.92 42.88
N ARG A 4 -3.34 25.02 43.58
CA ARG A 4 -3.05 23.66 43.11
C ARG A 4 -4.32 22.83 43.31
N VAL A 5 -4.75 22.11 42.28
CA VAL A 5 -5.70 21.00 42.44
C VAL A 5 -5.00 19.75 41.95
N SER A 6 -4.83 18.83 42.90
CA SER A 6 -4.29 17.48 42.75
C SER A 6 -5.46 16.53 42.92
N LEU A 7 -5.68 15.61 41.99
CA LEU A 7 -6.35 14.35 42.31
C LEU A 7 -5.69 13.18 41.59
N ARG A 8 -5.41 12.18 42.42
CA ARG A 8 -4.81 10.89 42.15
C ARG A 8 -5.89 9.87 41.80
N GLY A 9 -5.45 8.77 41.18
CA GLY A 9 -6.11 7.46 41.23
C GLY A 9 -6.77 7.10 39.90
N SER A 10 -6.79 5.84 39.47
CA SER A 10 -6.37 4.61 40.14
C SER A 10 -6.20 3.54 39.07
N ILE A 11 -5.30 2.59 39.35
CA ILE A 11 -4.98 1.41 38.57
C ILE A 11 -6.21 0.52 38.42
N VAL A 12 -6.50 0.05 37.21
CA VAL A 12 -7.26 -1.19 37.00
C VAL A 12 -6.56 -2.01 35.91
N THR A 13 -5.81 -3.00 36.36
CA THR A 13 -5.29 -4.11 35.58
C THR A 13 -6.41 -5.14 35.39
N PHE A 14 -6.74 -5.51 34.16
CA PHE A 14 -7.46 -6.75 33.87
C PHE A 14 -6.57 -7.67 33.03
N ILE A 15 -6.13 -8.74 33.69
CA ILE A 15 -5.57 -9.95 33.10
C ILE A 15 -6.75 -10.80 32.64
N ALA A 16 -6.70 -11.28 31.39
CA ALA A 16 -7.10 -12.63 30.94
C ALA A 16 -7.58 -12.58 29.50
N ALA A 17 -6.97 -13.38 28.61
CA ALA A 17 -7.66 -14.58 28.10
C ALA A 17 -6.81 -15.34 27.07
N SER A 18 -6.73 -16.64 27.32
CA SER A 18 -6.85 -17.73 26.35
C SER A 18 -5.75 -17.92 25.31
N ALA A 19 -4.78 -18.76 25.71
CA ALA A 19 -4.02 -19.59 24.80
C ALA A 19 -4.94 -20.56 24.04
N CYS A 20 -5.14 -20.31 22.74
CA CYS A 20 -5.64 -21.30 21.80
C CYS A 20 -4.44 -21.99 21.16
N ALA A 21 -4.09 -23.17 21.68
CA ALA A 21 -3.19 -24.10 21.02
C ALA A 21 -3.92 -24.73 19.83
N LEU A 22 -3.57 -24.32 18.60
CA LEU A 22 -3.97 -25.00 17.38
C LEU A 22 -2.91 -26.05 17.04
N LEU A 23 -3.24 -27.31 17.34
CA LEU A 23 -2.55 -28.49 16.85
C LEU A 23 -2.88 -28.68 15.36
N PHE A 24 -2.00 -28.26 14.45
CA PHE A 24 -2.04 -28.70 13.05
C PHE A 24 -1.11 -29.90 12.85
N THR A 25 -1.63 -31.09 13.10
CA THR A 25 -1.03 -32.36 12.68
C THR A 25 -1.41 -32.66 11.24
N GLY A 26 -0.45 -32.49 10.32
CA GLY A 26 -0.13 -33.44 9.25
C GLY A 26 -1.10 -33.62 8.07
N CYS A 27 -0.60 -33.32 6.86
CA CYS A 27 -0.64 -34.32 5.79
C CYS A 27 0.57 -34.14 4.86
N GLN A 28 1.53 -35.06 5.00
CA GLN A 28 2.58 -35.28 4.02
C GLN A 28 1.94 -35.76 2.70
N GLY A 29 2.26 -35.06 1.62
CA GLY A 29 1.96 -35.47 0.26
C GLY A 29 3.15 -35.20 -0.66
N ALA A 30 4.30 -35.80 -0.36
CA ALA A 30 5.40 -35.87 -1.31
C ALA A 30 5.07 -36.94 -2.36
N GLY A 31 4.56 -36.51 -3.50
CA GLY A 31 4.45 -37.32 -4.70
C GLY A 31 5.52 -36.90 -5.71
N PRO A 32 6.60 -37.67 -5.93
CA PRO A 32 7.45 -37.47 -7.09
C PRO A 32 6.70 -37.97 -8.33
N SER A 33 6.15 -37.05 -9.13
CA SER A 33 5.65 -37.37 -10.46
C SER A 33 6.84 -37.51 -11.39
N ALA A 34 6.97 -38.72 -11.94
CA ALA A 34 8.01 -39.14 -12.84
C ALA A 34 8.07 -38.26 -14.09
N GLY A 35 9.29 -37.93 -14.51
CA GLY A 35 9.55 -37.23 -15.75
C GLY A 35 9.06 -38.02 -16.98
N PRO A 36 8.68 -37.33 -18.06
CA PRO A 36 8.35 -37.99 -19.31
C PRO A 36 9.61 -38.64 -19.91
N ALA A 37 9.45 -39.91 -20.26
CA ALA A 37 10.41 -40.69 -21.04
C ALA A 37 10.63 -40.07 -22.41
N GLY A 38 11.87 -40.20 -22.89
CA GLY A 38 12.40 -39.55 -24.08
C GLY A 38 11.67 -39.82 -25.40
N GLY A 39 11.90 -38.89 -26.31
CA GLY A 39 11.59 -38.96 -27.72
C GLY A 39 12.39 -37.89 -28.47
N GLU A 40 13.65 -38.17 -28.78
CA GLU A 40 14.34 -37.63 -29.94
C GLU A 40 14.28 -38.70 -31.06
N PRO A 41 14.43 -38.39 -32.37
CA PRO A 41 15.13 -37.22 -32.91
C PRO A 41 14.50 -36.52 -34.13
N GLU A 42 15.08 -35.35 -34.44
CA GLU A 42 15.36 -34.76 -35.76
C GLU A 42 14.20 -34.44 -36.73
N GLY A 43 14.01 -33.13 -36.95
CA GLY A 43 13.28 -32.56 -38.08
C GLY A 43 13.63 -31.08 -38.27
N ALA A 44 14.37 -30.81 -39.34
CA ALA A 44 14.98 -29.55 -39.71
C ALA A 44 14.05 -28.33 -39.86
N GLY A 45 14.60 -27.15 -39.57
CA GLY A 45 14.34 -25.96 -40.38
C GLY A 45 13.49 -24.86 -39.75
N SER A 46 14.15 -23.91 -39.10
CA SER A 46 14.09 -22.47 -39.38
C SER A 46 14.38 -21.71 -38.08
N GLU A 47 15.63 -21.28 -37.94
CA GLU A 47 16.00 -20.17 -37.05
C GLU A 47 15.29 -18.90 -37.56
N SER A 48 14.03 -18.75 -37.16
CA SER A 48 13.38 -17.44 -37.19
C SER A 48 13.86 -16.73 -35.94
N ALA A 49 14.97 -15.99 -36.08
CA ALA A 49 15.38 -14.96 -35.14
C ALA A 49 14.19 -14.00 -34.96
N ALA A 50 13.34 -14.28 -33.99
CA ALA A 50 12.41 -13.30 -33.45
C ALA A 50 13.32 -12.24 -32.85
N ALA A 51 13.47 -11.14 -33.57
CA ALA A 51 14.05 -9.94 -33.01
C ALA A 51 13.30 -9.69 -31.70
N GLU A 52 13.99 -9.85 -30.58
CA GLU A 52 13.61 -9.24 -29.31
C GLU A 52 13.50 -7.75 -29.60
N GLN A 53 12.28 -7.35 -29.94
CA GLN A 53 11.89 -5.98 -30.06
C GLN A 53 11.96 -5.48 -28.62
N GLN A 54 13.13 -4.94 -28.26
CA GLN A 54 13.35 -4.23 -27.02
C GLN A 54 12.25 -3.19 -26.94
N VAL A 55 11.21 -3.51 -26.16
CA VAL A 55 10.25 -2.53 -25.71
C VAL A 55 11.12 -1.47 -25.04
N PRO A 56 11.09 -0.20 -25.49
CA PRO A 56 11.84 0.84 -24.83
C PRO A 56 11.49 0.75 -23.36
N ALA A 57 12.48 0.62 -22.48
CA ALA A 57 12.25 0.81 -21.07
C ALA A 57 11.51 2.13 -20.97
N GLU A 58 10.23 2.09 -20.60
CA GLU A 58 9.50 3.30 -20.29
C GLU A 58 10.34 3.96 -19.21
N GLU A 59 10.96 5.08 -19.58
CA GLU A 59 11.62 5.96 -18.66
C GLU A 59 10.51 6.40 -17.71
N THR A 60 10.36 5.65 -16.61
CA THR A 60 9.41 5.95 -15.55
C THR A 60 9.70 7.39 -15.19
N ALA A 61 8.75 8.28 -15.53
CA ALA A 61 8.86 9.72 -15.38
C ALA A 61 8.87 10.08 -13.89
N SER A 62 9.95 9.66 -13.24
CA SER A 62 10.23 9.78 -11.83
C SER A 62 10.37 11.28 -11.56
N GLY A 63 9.44 11.81 -10.78
CA GLY A 63 9.41 13.22 -10.39
C GLY A 63 8.37 14.11 -11.10
N ARG A 64 7.53 13.55 -11.99
CA ARG A 64 6.41 14.31 -12.59
C ARG A 64 5.32 14.63 -11.58
N TYR A 65 5.02 13.69 -10.70
CA TYR A 65 3.97 13.77 -9.68
C TYR A 65 4.59 13.70 -8.28
N THR A 66 3.85 14.18 -7.27
CA THR A 66 4.30 14.11 -5.87
C THR A 66 3.17 13.66 -4.98
N ALA A 67 3.46 12.80 -4.02
CA ALA A 67 2.55 12.48 -2.93
C ALA A 67 3.27 12.47 -1.59
N THR A 68 2.59 12.91 -0.53
CA THR A 68 3.02 12.76 0.85
C THR A 68 1.93 12.09 1.66
N LEU A 69 2.34 11.22 2.58
CA LEU A 69 1.43 10.50 3.46
C LEU A 69 1.94 10.63 4.90
N SER A 70 1.04 10.98 5.81
CA SER A 70 1.29 10.90 7.25
C SER A 70 0.35 9.88 7.88
N ALA A 71 0.87 8.91 8.61
CA ALA A 71 0.10 7.88 9.32
C ALA A 71 0.60 7.77 10.77
N GLY A 72 -0.15 8.37 11.71
CA GLY A 72 0.34 8.54 13.08
C GLY A 72 1.60 9.42 13.11
N ASP A 73 2.68 8.88 13.66
CA ASP A 73 3.99 9.55 13.76
C ASP A 73 4.91 9.28 12.55
N ARG A 74 4.44 8.53 11.55
CA ARG A 74 5.22 8.22 10.33
C ARG A 74 4.87 9.19 9.21
N GLU A 75 5.89 9.61 8.47
CA GLU A 75 5.77 10.44 7.28
C GLU A 75 6.49 9.76 6.12
N PHE A 76 5.90 9.88 4.93
CA PHE A 76 6.41 9.29 3.71
C PHE A 76 6.34 10.31 2.58
N THR A 77 7.35 10.29 1.73
CA THR A 77 7.38 11.05 0.47
C THR A 77 7.48 10.08 -0.70
N PHE A 78 6.57 10.23 -1.67
CA PHE A 78 6.50 9.42 -2.87
C PHE A 78 6.65 10.28 -4.13
N ALA A 79 7.18 9.64 -5.17
CA ALA A 79 7.22 10.14 -6.53
C ALA A 79 6.38 9.21 -7.42
N PRO A 80 5.03 9.35 -7.40
CA PRO A 80 4.14 8.47 -8.16
C PRO A 80 4.51 8.42 -9.65
N SER A 81 4.52 7.22 -10.22
CA SER A 81 4.59 6.99 -11.66
C SER A 81 3.20 7.11 -12.31
N THR A 82 2.16 6.73 -11.57
CA THR A 82 0.75 6.85 -11.96
C THR A 82 0.06 7.88 -11.07
N CYS A 83 -0.65 8.83 -11.68
CA CYS A 83 -1.43 9.82 -10.94
C CYS A 83 -2.59 10.29 -11.81
N ILE A 84 -3.79 9.80 -11.53
CA ILE A 84 -5.02 10.08 -12.26
C ILE A 84 -6.05 10.56 -11.24
N ILE A 85 -6.60 11.76 -11.46
CA ILE A 85 -7.71 12.28 -10.68
C ILE A 85 -8.77 12.73 -11.69
N ASN A 86 -9.88 11.99 -11.75
CA ASN A 86 -11.04 12.42 -12.51
C ASN A 86 -12.25 12.52 -11.55
N ASP A 87 -13.45 12.61 -12.09
CA ASP A 87 -14.66 12.76 -11.28
C ASP A 87 -15.18 11.43 -10.72
N GLU A 88 -14.77 10.32 -11.32
CA GLU A 88 -15.22 8.97 -11.01
C GLU A 88 -14.19 8.19 -10.19
N ASP A 89 -12.91 8.35 -10.53
CA ASP A 89 -11.80 7.56 -10.03
C ASP A 89 -10.60 8.44 -9.64
N VAL A 90 -9.88 7.97 -8.62
CA VAL A 90 -8.58 8.47 -8.21
C VAL A 90 -7.62 7.30 -8.09
N VAL A 91 -6.64 7.27 -8.97
CA VAL A 91 -5.61 6.22 -9.01
C VAL A 91 -4.24 6.88 -8.89
N VAL A 92 -3.52 6.59 -7.81
CA VAL A 92 -2.17 7.10 -7.57
C VAL A 92 -1.29 5.96 -7.13
N SER A 93 -0.22 5.67 -7.87
CA SER A 93 0.74 4.64 -7.47
C SER A 93 2.17 5.03 -7.80
N GLY A 94 3.09 4.56 -6.97
CA GLY A 94 4.53 4.66 -7.26
C GLY A 94 5.43 4.67 -6.02
N PRO A 95 6.75 4.73 -6.28
CA PRO A 95 7.76 4.54 -5.26
C PRO A 95 7.93 5.76 -4.35
N GLY A 96 8.47 5.51 -3.17
CA GLY A 96 8.81 6.52 -2.17
C GLY A 96 9.64 5.91 -1.04
N ALA A 97 9.66 6.61 0.09
CA ALA A 97 10.36 6.14 1.28
C ALA A 97 9.73 6.71 2.55
N ASP A 98 9.97 6.04 3.68
CA ASP A 98 9.76 6.59 5.02
C ASP A 98 10.78 7.72 5.25
N ASP A 99 10.30 8.91 5.60
CA ASP A 99 11.12 10.11 5.71
C ASP A 99 12.09 10.06 6.91
N ALA A 100 11.81 9.26 7.94
CA ALA A 100 12.63 9.12 9.12
C ALA A 100 13.72 8.06 8.96
N THR A 101 13.40 6.93 8.33
CA THR A 101 14.32 5.79 8.21
C THR A 101 15.02 5.70 6.84
N GLY A 102 14.43 6.31 5.80
CA GLY A 102 14.85 6.14 4.41
C GLY A 102 14.53 4.77 3.82
N GLU A 103 13.75 3.95 4.53
CA GLU A 103 13.32 2.64 4.06
C GLU A 103 12.41 2.78 2.84
N PRO A 104 12.62 2.00 1.75
CA PRO A 104 11.79 2.08 0.57
C PRO A 104 10.34 1.72 0.89
N ALA A 105 9.42 2.40 0.20
CA ALA A 105 7.99 2.14 0.29
C ALA A 105 7.32 2.33 -1.07
N PHE A 106 6.24 1.60 -1.31
CA PHE A 106 5.43 1.74 -2.52
C PHE A 106 4.01 2.17 -2.16
N LEU A 107 3.55 3.28 -2.73
CA LEU A 107 2.19 3.79 -2.54
C LEU A 107 1.25 3.20 -3.59
N SER A 108 0.05 2.79 -3.16
CA SER A 108 -1.08 2.47 -4.01
C SER A 108 -2.36 3.09 -3.44
N ILE A 109 -3.01 3.93 -4.23
CA ILE A 109 -4.29 4.56 -3.92
C ILE A 109 -5.23 4.22 -5.06
N ASP A 110 -6.36 3.61 -4.73
CA ASP A 110 -7.44 3.33 -5.66
C ASP A 110 -8.77 3.71 -5.00
N LEU A 111 -9.32 4.84 -5.42
CA LEU A 111 -10.62 5.34 -4.96
C LEU A 111 -11.57 5.45 -6.14
N TYR A 112 -12.82 5.10 -5.92
CA TYR A 112 -13.90 5.23 -6.89
C TYR A 112 -15.12 5.89 -6.25
N THR A 113 -15.98 6.49 -7.05
CA THR A 113 -17.26 7.04 -6.61
C THR A 113 -18.41 6.14 -7.07
N ALA A 114 -19.04 5.43 -6.12
CA ALA A 114 -20.30 4.72 -6.38
C ALA A 114 -21.52 5.60 -6.00
N THR A 115 -21.38 6.32 -4.90
CA THR A 115 -22.28 7.35 -4.36
C THR A 115 -21.41 8.17 -3.43
N GLU A 116 -21.32 9.49 -3.61
CA GLU A 116 -20.53 10.37 -2.72
C GLU A 116 -20.77 9.99 -1.25
N PRO A 117 -19.72 9.83 -0.43
CA PRO A 117 -18.29 10.08 -0.67
C PRO A 117 -17.52 9.00 -1.48
N TYR A 118 -16.29 9.32 -1.94
CA TYR A 118 -15.34 8.33 -2.48
C TYR A 118 -15.17 7.12 -1.55
N GLN A 119 -14.94 5.96 -2.16
CA GLN A 119 -14.70 4.68 -1.50
C GLN A 119 -13.45 4.02 -2.08
N GLY A 120 -12.74 3.23 -1.29
CA GLY A 120 -11.56 2.52 -1.78
C GLY A 120 -10.50 2.31 -0.72
N GLU A 121 -9.24 2.29 -1.14
CA GLU A 121 -8.11 1.96 -0.29
C GLU A 121 -6.93 2.93 -0.52
N VAL A 122 -6.24 3.25 0.58
CA VAL A 122 -4.87 3.75 0.56
C VAL A 122 -4.00 2.66 1.16
N ARG A 123 -3.01 2.20 0.41
CA ARG A 123 -2.05 1.17 0.82
C ARG A 123 -0.63 1.66 0.61
N VAL A 124 0.25 1.32 1.55
CA VAL A 124 1.69 1.49 1.45
C VAL A 124 2.35 0.16 1.76
N ASP A 125 3.03 -0.42 0.78
CA ASP A 125 3.88 -1.59 0.97
C ASP A 125 5.26 -1.14 1.45
N LEU A 126 5.73 -1.65 2.58
CA LEU A 126 7.01 -1.28 3.20
C LEU A 126 8.13 -2.23 2.76
N GLY A 127 9.34 -1.71 2.64
CA GLY A 127 10.52 -2.50 2.27
C GLY A 127 10.67 -2.75 0.77
N THR A 128 9.78 -2.21 -0.07
CA THR A 128 9.85 -2.28 -1.54
C THR A 128 9.52 -0.94 -2.18
N ASP A 129 9.99 -0.74 -3.41
CA ASP A 129 9.63 0.37 -4.29
C ASP A 129 8.96 -0.10 -5.60
N GLN A 130 8.47 -1.35 -5.64
CA GLN A 130 7.88 -1.99 -6.82
C GLN A 130 6.39 -2.35 -6.65
N GLU A 131 5.59 -2.17 -7.70
CA GLU A 131 4.12 -2.27 -7.69
C GLU A 131 3.55 -3.67 -7.40
N PHE A 132 4.34 -4.73 -7.56
CA PHE A 132 3.89 -6.12 -7.44
C PHE A 132 4.66 -6.93 -6.40
N GLU A 133 5.52 -6.28 -5.64
CA GLU A 133 6.22 -6.91 -4.53
C GLU A 133 5.37 -6.71 -3.27
N SER A 134 4.52 -7.69 -2.94
CA SER A 134 3.77 -7.63 -1.69
C SER A 134 4.72 -7.86 -0.53
N SER A 135 4.82 -6.90 0.37
CA SER A 135 5.49 -7.07 1.66
C SER A 135 4.53 -7.66 2.69
N ASP A 136 5.06 -8.41 3.65
CA ASP A 136 4.31 -8.82 4.85
C ASP A 136 3.99 -7.59 5.73
N ASP A 137 4.82 -6.54 5.62
CA ASP A 137 4.69 -5.28 6.34
C ASP A 137 4.05 -4.22 5.44
N LEU A 138 2.82 -3.82 5.76
CA LEU A 138 2.08 -2.81 5.03
C LEU A 138 1.41 -1.81 5.97
N ILE A 139 1.05 -0.65 5.43
CA ILE A 139 0.13 0.31 6.03
C ILE A 139 -1.09 0.39 5.14
N VAL A 140 -2.29 0.34 5.73
CA VAL A 140 -3.55 0.40 4.98
C VAL A 140 -4.55 1.33 5.65
N ALA A 141 -5.37 1.98 4.84
CA ALA A 141 -6.58 2.66 5.27
C ALA A 141 -7.72 2.40 4.27
N PHE A 142 -8.88 2.06 4.81
CA PHE A 142 -10.12 1.97 4.04
C PHE A 142 -10.79 3.34 3.99
N ILE A 143 -11.19 3.73 2.79
CA ILE A 143 -11.84 5.01 2.52
C ILE A 143 -13.33 4.77 2.29
N GLY A 144 -14.15 5.60 2.94
CA GLY A 144 -15.60 5.49 2.94
C GLY A 144 -16.24 6.21 4.11
N SER A 145 -17.57 6.37 4.05
CA SER A 145 -18.38 7.05 5.06
C SER A 145 -18.29 6.38 6.44
N GLU A 146 -18.14 5.06 6.49
CA GLU A 146 -18.04 4.28 7.72
C GLU A 146 -16.66 4.37 8.40
N HIS A 147 -15.65 4.87 7.68
CA HIS A 147 -14.24 4.87 8.14
C HIS A 147 -13.75 6.26 8.60
N GLY A 148 -14.65 7.24 8.73
CA GLY A 148 -14.30 8.59 9.20
C GLY A 148 -13.36 9.35 8.26
N SER A 149 -13.29 8.93 6.99
CA SER A 149 -12.49 9.59 5.97
C SER A 149 -13.17 10.87 5.46
N GLN A 150 -12.37 11.88 5.14
CA GLN A 150 -12.80 13.14 4.53
C GLN A 150 -11.83 13.50 3.42
N TYR A 151 -12.33 14.03 2.31
CA TYR A 151 -11.47 14.49 1.23
C TYR A 151 -11.83 15.92 0.83
N VAL A 152 -10.81 16.63 0.36
CA VAL A 152 -10.90 17.96 -0.22
C VAL A 152 -10.16 17.93 -1.54
N ARG A 153 -10.90 18.03 -2.64
CA ARG A 153 -10.30 18.26 -3.96
C ARG A 153 -9.84 19.73 -4.01
N ALA A 154 -8.54 19.95 -4.02
CA ALA A 154 -7.95 21.30 -4.04
C ALA A 154 -7.94 21.89 -5.46
N SER A 155 -7.82 21.04 -6.48
CA SER A 155 -7.95 21.37 -7.90
C SER A 155 -8.20 20.10 -8.73
N ASN A 156 -8.29 20.22 -10.05
CA ASN A 156 -8.42 19.04 -10.92
C ASN A 156 -7.27 18.05 -10.73
N ASP A 157 -6.06 18.56 -10.43
CA ASP A 157 -4.83 17.80 -10.36
C ASP A 157 -4.31 17.60 -8.93
N SER A 158 -5.03 18.05 -7.90
CA SER A 158 -4.56 17.90 -6.52
C SER A 158 -5.69 17.64 -5.54
N MET A 159 -5.44 16.72 -4.61
CA MET A 159 -6.38 16.29 -3.59
C MET A 159 -5.67 16.13 -2.24
N VAL A 160 -6.43 16.45 -1.19
CA VAL A 160 -6.08 16.16 0.20
C VAL A 160 -7.09 15.17 0.74
N LEU A 161 -6.62 14.03 1.22
CA LEU A 161 -7.42 12.99 1.86
C LEU A 161 -7.04 12.92 3.33
N THR A 162 -7.96 13.29 4.22
CA THR A 162 -7.85 13.05 5.65
C THR A 162 -8.43 11.68 5.97
N VAL A 163 -7.63 10.86 6.63
CA VAL A 163 -7.95 9.47 6.96
C VAL A 163 -8.16 9.36 8.46
N GLY A 164 -9.30 8.79 8.85
CA GLY A 164 -9.66 8.63 10.26
C GLY A 164 -8.74 7.64 10.98
N GLU A 165 -8.35 6.55 10.31
CA GLU A 165 -7.50 5.51 10.89
C GLU A 165 -6.67 4.80 9.81
N PHE A 166 -5.35 4.81 10.00
CA PHE A 166 -4.41 3.91 9.36
C PHE A 166 -4.12 2.71 10.26
N ARG A 167 -3.88 1.56 9.63
CA ARG A 167 -3.51 0.30 10.30
C ARG A 167 -2.25 -0.28 9.68
N ASP A 168 -1.51 -1.04 10.45
CA ASP A 168 -0.45 -1.90 9.93
C ASP A 168 -1.03 -3.26 9.42
N GLY A 169 -0.18 -4.05 8.76
CA GLY A 169 -0.53 -5.38 8.25
C GLY A 169 -0.96 -6.40 9.31
N ASN A 170 -0.69 -6.13 10.60
CA ASN A 170 -1.10 -6.95 11.74
C ASN A 170 -2.39 -6.42 12.41
N ALA A 171 -3.10 -5.51 11.76
CA ALA A 171 -4.28 -4.80 12.26
C ALA A 171 -4.01 -3.93 13.50
N GLY A 172 -2.76 -3.57 13.77
CA GLY A 172 -2.39 -2.55 14.75
C GLY A 172 -2.80 -1.16 14.27
N THR A 173 -3.41 -0.37 15.14
CA THR A 173 -3.80 1.01 14.82
C THR A 173 -2.60 1.93 14.87
N LEU A 174 -2.32 2.62 13.75
CA LEU A 174 -1.30 3.68 13.66
C LEU A 174 -1.87 5.06 13.98
N GLY A 175 -3.19 5.21 13.90
CA GLY A 175 -3.92 6.45 14.19
C GLY A 175 -4.38 7.17 12.93
N SER A 176 -4.91 8.38 13.10
CA SER A 176 -5.37 9.21 12.00
C SER A 176 -4.22 9.73 11.17
N GLY A 177 -4.51 10.15 9.94
CA GLY A 177 -3.49 10.64 9.04
C GLY A 177 -4.02 11.45 7.87
N ARG A 178 -3.14 11.73 6.93
CA ARG A 178 -3.46 12.52 5.75
C ARG A 178 -2.60 12.10 4.58
N VAL A 179 -3.20 12.08 3.40
CA VAL A 179 -2.53 11.92 2.12
C VAL A 179 -2.72 13.18 1.30
N ILE A 180 -1.65 13.69 0.71
CA ILE A 180 -1.67 14.84 -0.19
C ILE A 180 -1.00 14.39 -1.48
N PHE A 181 -1.66 14.55 -2.62
CA PHE A 181 -1.03 14.25 -3.90
C PHE A 181 -1.34 15.32 -4.95
N ASN A 182 -0.41 15.44 -5.89
CA ASN A 182 -0.44 16.39 -6.98
C ASN A 182 -0.03 15.67 -8.28
N CYS A 183 -0.98 15.55 -9.20
CA CYS A 183 -0.85 14.96 -10.52
C CYS A 183 -0.55 16.00 -11.61
N ALA A 184 -0.38 17.28 -11.26
CA ALA A 184 0.07 18.27 -12.21
C ALA A 184 1.52 17.98 -12.57
N ALA A 185 1.76 17.76 -13.86
CA ALA A 185 3.09 17.61 -14.40
C ALA A 185 3.95 18.83 -14.06
N ARG A 186 5.08 18.62 -13.39
CA ARG A 186 6.11 19.66 -13.23
C ARG A 186 6.83 19.96 -14.55
#